data_AF-A0A3A4XPL9-F1
#
_entry.id   AF-A0A3A4XPL9-F1
#
_cell.length_a   1.000
_cell.length_b   1.000
_cell.length_c   1.000
_cell.angle_alpha   90.00
_cell.angle_beta   90.00
_cell.angle_gamma   90.00
#
_symmetry.space_group_name_H-M   'P 1'
#
loop_
_entity.id
_entity.type
_entity.pdbx_description
1 polymer ?
#
loop_
_entity_poly.entity_id
_entity_poly.type
_entity_poly.pdbx_seq_one_letter_code
_entity_poly.pdbx_strand_id
1 'polypeptide(L)'
;MASSFFNQSQFKVDKNTGAARVTYPVAIPPGRNGLQPGLDLVYNSQDGQAGSVFGEGWSIGIPYVERMNKTGVDGLHATSGTKYFASSIDGELATTTVGTDYIARTENGSFNKYAFSSDAWTVTDKEGTEYKFGSASTSRQTDPNDASNVYRWMLDQVTDTNGNTVAYSYFKDAGQIYPSSTVYTANGVAAGIFQVDFSRATSTDKTMAETTVMENWR
;
A
#
# COMPACT_ATOMS: atom_id res chain seq x y z
N MET A 1 17.92 -14.60 24.48
CA MET A 1 18.38 -14.17 23.14
C MET A 1 17.87 -15.18 22.14
N ALA A 2 16.83 -14.85 21.36
CA ALA A 2 16.37 -15.71 20.29
C ALA A 2 17.13 -15.32 19.02
N SER A 3 18.04 -16.18 18.57
CA SER A 3 18.69 -16.04 17.27
C SER A 3 17.64 -16.30 16.18
N SER A 4 17.17 -15.22 15.56
CA SER A 4 16.37 -15.28 14.34
C SER A 4 17.29 -15.67 13.18
N PHE A 5 17.51 -16.97 13.00
CA PHE A 5 18.09 -17.47 11.76
C PHE A 5 17.08 -17.23 10.62
N PHE A 6 17.58 -16.85 9.45
CA PHE A 6 16.79 -16.92 8.20
C PHE A 6 16.21 -18.33 8.09
N ASN A 7 14.88 -18.44 8.23
CA ASN A 7 14.20 -19.72 8.09
C ASN A 7 13.96 -19.97 6.60
N GLN A 8 14.62 -20.97 6.02
CA GLN A 8 14.47 -21.35 4.60
C GLN A 8 13.01 -21.59 4.19
N SER A 9 12.11 -21.91 5.12
CA SER A 9 10.68 -22.09 4.82
C SER A 9 9.94 -20.82 4.36
N GLN A 10 10.50 -19.63 4.61
CA GLN A 10 9.91 -18.35 4.18
C GLN A 10 10.28 -17.96 2.75
N PHE A 11 11.31 -18.60 2.17
CA PHE A 11 11.73 -18.35 0.80
C PHE A 11 10.85 -19.14 -0.17
N LYS A 12 10.30 -18.45 -1.18
CA LYS A 12 9.49 -19.05 -2.24
C LYS A 12 9.94 -18.51 -3.59
N VAL A 13 9.79 -19.31 -4.62
CA VAL A 13 9.94 -18.87 -6.01
C VAL A 13 8.54 -18.71 -6.60
N ASP A 14 8.26 -17.54 -7.16
CA ASP A 14 7.03 -17.32 -7.92
C ASP A 14 7.04 -18.18 -9.19
N LYS A 15 5.99 -19.00 -9.37
CA LYS A 15 5.95 -19.97 -10.46
C LYS A 15 5.73 -19.35 -11.83
N ASN A 16 5.15 -18.16 -11.89
CA ASN A 16 4.83 -17.48 -13.15
C ASN A 16 5.96 -16.54 -13.56
N THR A 17 6.56 -15.84 -12.60
CA THR A 17 7.57 -14.81 -12.89
C THR A 17 9.00 -15.26 -12.63
N GLY A 18 9.20 -16.33 -11.86
CA GLY A 18 10.52 -16.80 -11.42
C GLY A 18 11.14 -15.93 -10.31
N ALA A 19 10.40 -14.96 -9.76
CA ALA A 19 10.91 -14.07 -8.73
C ALA A 19 11.19 -14.80 -7.42
N ALA A 20 12.28 -14.41 -6.75
CA ALA A 20 12.51 -14.79 -5.37
C ALA A 20 11.60 -13.95 -4.46
N ARG A 21 10.84 -14.61 -3.59
CA ARG A 21 9.91 -13.99 -2.66
C ARG A 21 10.19 -14.45 -1.23
N VAL A 22 10.21 -13.51 -0.30
CA VAL A 22 10.30 -13.79 1.14
C VAL A 22 9.18 -13.04 1.85
N THR A 23 8.53 -13.70 2.81
CA THR A 23 7.50 -13.06 3.65
C THR A 23 7.89 -13.21 5.11
N TYR A 24 8.08 -12.07 5.77
CA TYR A 24 8.31 -11.98 7.19
C TYR A 24 7.04 -11.49 7.89
N PRO A 25 6.30 -12.38 8.59
CA PRO A 25 5.06 -12.00 9.23
C PRO A 25 5.33 -11.16 10.48
N VAL A 26 4.58 -10.08 10.64
CA VAL A 26 4.61 -9.28 11.86
C VAL A 26 3.52 -9.80 12.79
N ALA A 27 3.92 -10.52 13.84
CA ALA A 27 2.98 -11.05 14.81
C ALA A 27 2.35 -9.92 15.63
N ILE A 28 1.04 -9.75 15.50
CA ILE A 28 0.24 -8.78 16.25
C ILE A 28 -0.90 -9.49 16.97
N PRO A 29 -1.36 -8.97 18.12
CA PRO A 29 -2.57 -9.46 18.77
C PRO A 29 -3.78 -9.50 17.80
N PRO A 30 -4.67 -10.49 17.92
CA PRO A 30 -5.89 -10.53 17.13
C PRO A 30 -6.80 -9.35 17.48
N GLY A 31 -7.48 -8.83 16.46
CA GLY A 31 -8.43 -7.75 16.62
C GLY A 31 -9.84 -8.23 17.00
N ARG A 32 -10.73 -7.27 17.27
CA ARG A 32 -12.15 -7.58 17.50
C ARG A 32 -12.73 -8.23 16.25
N ASN A 33 -13.43 -9.34 16.42
CA ASN A 33 -14.03 -10.09 15.31
C ASN A 33 -13.03 -10.51 14.21
N GLY A 34 -11.74 -10.64 14.54
CA GLY A 34 -10.71 -10.95 13.55
C GLY A 34 -10.31 -9.78 12.64
N LEU A 35 -10.74 -8.56 12.95
CA LEU A 35 -10.33 -7.35 12.23
C LEU A 35 -9.04 -6.77 12.83
N GLN A 36 -7.90 -7.16 12.24
CA GLN A 36 -6.57 -6.63 12.53
C GLN A 36 -5.83 -6.28 11.23
N PRO A 37 -4.83 -5.39 11.27
CA PRO A 37 -4.08 -5.04 10.07
C PRO A 37 -3.17 -6.18 9.59
N GLY A 38 -3.15 -6.46 8.29
CA GLY A 38 -2.17 -7.36 7.67
C GLY A 38 -0.86 -6.61 7.38
N LEU A 39 0.14 -6.72 8.27
CA LEU A 39 1.40 -5.96 8.20
C LEU A 39 2.62 -6.83 7.90
N ASP A 40 2.51 -7.73 6.94
CA ASP A 40 3.65 -8.57 6.55
C ASP A 40 4.69 -7.74 5.77
N LEU A 41 5.96 -7.94 6.12
CA LEU A 41 7.08 -7.40 5.36
C LEU A 41 7.42 -8.41 4.25
N VAL A 42 7.31 -7.98 3.00
CA VAL A 42 7.44 -8.83 1.82
C VAL A 42 8.61 -8.37 0.97
N TYR A 43 9.49 -9.29 0.61
CA TYR A 43 10.52 -9.10 -0.40
C TYR A 43 10.10 -9.74 -1.73
N ASN A 44 10.36 -9.07 -2.85
CA ASN A 44 10.24 -9.59 -4.20
C ASN A 44 11.43 -9.11 -5.04
N SER A 45 12.24 -10.03 -5.57
CA SER A 45 13.44 -9.69 -6.34
C SER A 45 13.18 -9.01 -7.69
N GLN A 46 11.94 -9.04 -8.18
CA GLN A 46 11.53 -8.32 -9.39
C GLN A 46 10.87 -6.97 -9.09
N ASP A 47 10.64 -6.67 -7.81
CA ASP A 47 10.13 -5.37 -7.41
C ASP A 47 11.27 -4.34 -7.37
N GLY A 48 11.62 -3.83 -8.56
CA GLY A 48 12.61 -2.78 -8.73
C GLY A 48 12.09 -1.37 -8.42
N GLN A 49 11.02 -1.24 -7.61
CA GLN A 49 10.54 0.06 -7.15
C GLN A 49 11.60 0.70 -6.23
N ALA A 50 12.53 1.44 -6.84
CA ALA A 50 13.57 2.21 -6.14
C ALA A 50 13.01 3.27 -5.15
N GLY A 51 11.69 3.49 -5.15
CA GLY A 51 10.98 4.41 -4.26
C GLY A 51 10.31 3.77 -3.05
N SER A 52 10.51 2.48 -2.77
CA SER A 52 9.97 1.88 -1.54
C SER A 52 10.63 2.48 -0.30
N VAL A 53 9.79 2.94 0.64
CA VAL A 53 10.24 3.46 1.94
C VAL A 53 10.81 2.38 2.87
N PHE A 54 10.71 1.10 2.47
CA PHE A 54 11.23 -0.04 3.22
C PHE A 54 12.53 -0.61 2.61
N GLY A 55 13.02 0.00 1.52
CA GLY A 55 14.15 -0.48 0.74
C GLY A 55 13.73 -1.19 -0.55
N GLU A 56 14.64 -1.23 -1.52
CA GLU A 56 14.39 -1.84 -2.83
C GLU A 56 14.02 -3.33 -2.69
N GLY A 57 13.00 -3.76 -3.43
CA GLY A 57 12.45 -5.11 -3.34
C GLY A 57 11.61 -5.38 -2.10
N TRP A 58 11.61 -4.50 -1.09
CA TRP A 58 10.83 -4.67 0.14
C TRP A 58 9.57 -3.81 0.13
N SER A 59 8.47 -4.36 0.63
CA SER A 59 7.20 -3.65 0.80
C SER A 59 6.48 -4.14 2.04
N ILE A 60 5.54 -3.34 2.54
CA ILE A 60 4.59 -3.75 3.56
C ILE A 60 3.19 -3.84 2.96
N GLY A 61 2.39 -4.78 3.44
CA GLY A 61 1.02 -5.04 2.96
C GLY A 61 -0.04 -3.97 3.28
N ILE A 62 0.31 -2.67 3.31
CA ILE A 62 -0.67 -1.59 3.48
C ILE A 62 -1.30 -1.27 2.10
N PRO A 63 -2.62 -1.46 1.93
CA PRO A 63 -3.27 -1.21 0.66
C PRO A 63 -3.22 0.26 0.22
N TYR A 64 -3.22 0.44 -1.10
CA TYR A 64 -3.39 1.72 -1.77
C TYR A 64 -4.15 1.57 -3.10
N VAL A 65 -4.63 2.70 -3.61
CA VAL A 65 -5.09 2.90 -4.99
C VAL A 65 -4.20 3.96 -5.64
N GLU A 66 -3.83 3.82 -6.90
CA GLU A 66 -2.96 4.76 -7.61
C GLU A 66 -3.36 4.97 -9.05
N ARG A 67 -2.90 6.07 -9.64
CA ARG A 67 -3.05 6.35 -11.07
C ARG A 67 -2.09 5.52 -11.90
N MET A 68 -2.52 5.15 -13.10
CA MET A 68 -1.68 4.51 -14.12
C MET A 68 -1.40 5.47 -15.28
N ASN A 69 -0.13 5.55 -15.71
CA ASN A 69 0.32 6.39 -16.81
C ASN A 69 0.17 5.73 -18.20
N LYS A 70 -0.93 5.00 -18.43
CA LYS A 70 -1.15 4.20 -19.65
C LYS A 70 -1.12 5.00 -20.95
N THR A 71 -1.49 6.27 -20.89
CA THR A 71 -1.55 7.17 -22.05
C THR A 71 -0.46 8.25 -21.98
N GLY A 72 0.62 8.01 -21.23
CA GLY A 72 1.67 8.98 -20.97
C GLY A 72 1.49 9.76 -19.66
N VAL A 73 2.51 10.53 -19.30
CA VAL A 73 2.56 11.28 -18.03
C VAL A 73 1.83 12.62 -18.10
N ASP A 74 1.81 13.27 -19.27
CA ASP A 74 1.22 14.62 -19.43
C ASP A 74 -0.29 14.63 -19.12
N GLY A 75 -0.98 13.53 -19.40
CA GLY A 75 -2.42 13.37 -19.14
C GLY A 75 -2.78 12.74 -17.80
N LEU A 76 -1.80 12.40 -16.95
CA LEU A 76 -2.02 11.59 -15.75
C LEU A 76 -3.01 12.24 -14.76
N HIS A 77 -2.94 13.57 -14.65
CA HIS A 77 -3.78 14.39 -13.77
C HIS A 77 -4.86 15.17 -14.53
N ALA A 78 -5.09 14.86 -15.81
CA ALA A 78 -6.09 15.56 -16.61
C ALA A 78 -7.48 15.46 -15.97
N THR A 79 -8.18 16.60 -15.96
CA THR A 79 -9.54 16.70 -15.42
C THR A 79 -10.57 16.08 -16.37
N SER A 80 -10.27 16.06 -17.68
CA SER A 80 -11.03 15.41 -18.73
C SER A 80 -10.31 14.20 -19.30
N GLY A 81 -11.05 13.32 -19.98
CA GLY A 81 -10.52 12.09 -20.57
C GLY A 81 -10.65 10.87 -19.66
N THR A 82 -10.24 9.72 -20.20
CA THR A 82 -10.30 8.44 -19.46
C THR A 82 -9.19 8.38 -18.44
N LYS A 83 -9.54 8.05 -17.20
CA LYS A 83 -8.60 7.87 -16.09
C LYS A 83 -8.35 6.39 -15.85
N TYR A 84 -7.11 6.03 -15.60
CA TYR A 84 -6.70 4.66 -15.32
C TYR A 84 -6.16 4.59 -13.90
N PHE A 85 -6.63 3.59 -13.16
CA PHE A 85 -6.23 3.35 -11.79
C PHE A 85 -5.86 1.89 -11.58
N ALA A 86 -4.99 1.64 -10.62
CA ALA A 86 -4.70 0.32 -10.09
C ALA A 86 -4.91 0.33 -8.58
N SER A 87 -5.48 -0.75 -8.05
CA SER A 87 -5.48 -1.06 -6.64
C SER A 87 -4.41 -2.11 -6.34
N SER A 88 -3.70 -1.94 -5.24
CA SER A 88 -2.83 -2.99 -4.69
C SER A 88 -3.57 -4.29 -4.32
N ILE A 89 -4.90 -4.25 -4.19
CA ILE A 89 -5.76 -5.40 -3.85
C ILE A 89 -6.12 -6.20 -5.11
N ASP A 90 -6.65 -5.52 -6.13
CA ASP A 90 -7.25 -6.17 -7.30
C ASP A 90 -6.52 -5.88 -8.63
N GLY A 91 -5.42 -5.14 -8.59
CA GLY A 91 -4.70 -4.72 -9.79
C GLY A 91 -5.43 -3.61 -10.55
N GLU A 92 -5.40 -3.66 -11.88
CA GLU A 92 -6.00 -2.61 -12.70
C GLU A 92 -7.53 -2.53 -12.53
N LEU A 93 -8.03 -1.31 -12.37
CA LEU A 93 -9.45 -1.02 -12.24
C LEU A 93 -10.07 -0.63 -13.59
N ALA A 94 -11.33 -0.97 -13.79
CA ALA A 94 -12.15 -0.61 -14.94
C ALA A 94 -13.40 0.15 -14.45
N THR A 95 -13.85 1.10 -15.27
CA THR A 95 -15.12 1.80 -15.08
C THR A 95 -15.83 1.88 -16.43
N THR A 96 -17.15 2.13 -16.40
CA THR A 96 -17.84 2.60 -17.59
C THR A 96 -17.42 4.05 -17.84
N THR A 97 -17.43 4.50 -19.10
CA THR A 97 -16.80 5.76 -19.54
C THR A 97 -17.27 7.04 -18.82
N VAL A 98 -18.29 6.97 -17.96
CA VAL A 98 -18.94 8.12 -17.30
C VAL A 98 -19.08 7.93 -15.77
N GLY A 99 -18.42 6.94 -15.17
CA GLY A 99 -18.62 6.58 -13.76
C GLY A 99 -17.58 7.13 -12.79
N THR A 100 -18.01 7.33 -11.55
CA THR A 100 -17.17 7.37 -10.35
C THR A 100 -16.98 5.98 -9.72
N ASP A 101 -17.70 4.98 -10.23
CA ASP A 101 -17.67 3.60 -9.75
C ASP A 101 -16.74 2.76 -10.62
N TYR A 102 -15.92 1.96 -9.97
CA TYR A 102 -14.91 1.10 -10.57
C TYR A 102 -15.04 -0.32 -10.03
N ILE A 103 -14.56 -1.27 -10.80
CA ILE A 103 -14.38 -2.68 -10.43
C ILE A 103 -13.01 -3.14 -10.88
N ALA A 104 -12.57 -4.31 -10.42
CA ALA A 104 -11.39 -4.97 -10.98
C ALA A 104 -11.59 -5.21 -12.48
N ARG A 105 -10.57 -4.89 -13.29
CA ARG A 105 -10.60 -5.18 -14.73
C ARG A 105 -10.59 -6.68 -15.01
N THR A 106 -9.85 -7.41 -14.19
CA THR A 106 -9.82 -8.87 -14.17
C THR A 106 -10.29 -9.30 -12.78
N GLU A 107 -11.53 -9.75 -12.69
CA GLU A 107 -12.14 -10.16 -11.44
C GLU A 107 -11.62 -11.54 -10.99
N ASN A 108 -11.34 -11.68 -9.69
CA ASN A 108 -10.81 -12.91 -9.07
C ASN A 108 -11.82 -13.58 -8.10
N GLY A 109 -13.04 -13.06 -7.99
CA GLY A 109 -14.11 -13.54 -7.10
C GLY A 109 -14.22 -12.76 -5.79
N SER A 110 -13.46 -11.68 -5.64
CA SER A 110 -13.56 -10.75 -4.51
C SER A 110 -14.77 -9.82 -4.68
N PHE A 111 -15.11 -9.46 -5.92
CA PHE A 111 -16.25 -8.60 -6.27
C PHE A 111 -16.25 -7.27 -5.50
N ASN A 112 -15.07 -6.72 -5.25
CA ASN A 112 -14.90 -5.44 -4.58
C ASN A 112 -15.48 -4.33 -5.46
N LYS A 113 -16.21 -3.40 -4.84
CA LYS A 113 -16.72 -2.20 -5.49
C LYS A 113 -15.90 -1.00 -5.05
N TYR A 114 -15.43 -0.23 -6.01
CA TYR A 114 -14.62 0.97 -5.78
C TYR A 114 -15.45 2.19 -6.15
N ALA A 115 -15.52 3.19 -5.27
CA ALA A 115 -16.18 4.46 -5.53
C ALA A 115 -15.19 5.61 -5.31
N PHE A 116 -15.03 6.47 -6.32
CA PHE A 116 -14.16 7.64 -6.26
C PHE A 116 -14.97 8.92 -6.16
N SER A 117 -14.91 9.59 -5.01
CA SER A 117 -15.64 10.84 -4.76
C SER A 117 -14.83 11.76 -3.87
N SER A 118 -14.95 13.07 -4.10
CA SER A 118 -14.24 14.10 -3.30
C SER A 118 -12.73 13.85 -3.18
N ASP A 119 -12.13 13.33 -4.25
CA ASP A 119 -10.70 13.01 -4.35
C ASP A 119 -10.23 11.98 -3.31
N ALA A 120 -11.11 11.04 -2.94
CA ALA A 120 -10.83 9.89 -2.08
C ALA A 120 -11.51 8.63 -2.63
N TRP A 121 -11.02 7.46 -2.22
CA TRP A 121 -11.62 6.18 -2.59
C TRP A 121 -12.34 5.55 -1.41
N THR A 122 -13.50 4.97 -1.68
CA THR A 122 -14.18 4.03 -0.80
C THR A 122 -14.26 2.69 -1.53
N VAL A 123 -13.83 1.62 -0.88
CA VAL A 123 -13.93 0.26 -1.41
C VAL A 123 -14.80 -0.55 -0.47
N THR A 124 -15.74 -1.31 -1.03
CA THR A 124 -16.60 -2.21 -0.25
C THR A 124 -16.41 -3.63 -0.79
N ASP A 125 -16.04 -4.56 0.09
CA ASP A 125 -15.96 -5.97 -0.27
C ASP A 125 -17.35 -6.63 -0.27
N LYS A 126 -17.42 -7.90 -0.66
CA LYS A 126 -18.68 -8.68 -0.68
C LYS A 126 -19.25 -9.00 0.70
N GLU A 127 -18.46 -8.84 1.76
CA GLU A 127 -18.86 -9.07 3.16
C GLU A 127 -19.40 -7.79 3.83
N GLY A 128 -19.27 -6.64 3.14
CA GLY A 128 -19.70 -5.34 3.60
C GLY A 128 -18.63 -4.57 4.39
N THR A 129 -17.38 -5.06 4.42
CA THR A 129 -16.27 -4.31 4.99
C THR A 129 -15.95 -3.12 4.09
N GLU A 130 -15.84 -1.94 4.70
CA GLU A 130 -15.52 -0.70 4.01
C GLU A 130 -14.05 -0.32 4.24
N TYR A 131 -13.38 0.08 3.16
CA TYR A 131 -11.99 0.54 3.14
C TYR A 131 -11.96 1.96 2.58
N LYS A 132 -11.46 2.92 3.36
CA LYS A 132 -11.31 4.32 2.93
C LYS A 132 -9.86 4.64 2.60
N PHE A 133 -9.62 5.31 1.49
CA PHE A 133 -8.27 5.66 1.04
C PHE A 133 -8.17 7.15 0.72
N GLY A 134 -7.08 7.77 1.19
CA GLY A 134 -6.77 9.17 0.99
C GLY A 134 -7.89 10.12 1.41
N SER A 135 -8.60 9.86 2.51
CA SER A 135 -9.52 10.79 3.15
C SER A 135 -8.78 11.99 3.77
N ALA A 136 -7.54 11.77 4.24
CA ALA A 136 -6.68 12.82 4.76
C ALA A 136 -5.65 13.26 3.70
N SER A 137 -5.20 14.51 3.75
CA SER A 137 -4.12 14.98 2.87
C SER A 137 -2.79 14.27 3.15
N THR A 138 -2.56 13.78 4.36
CA THR A 138 -1.35 13.03 4.76
C THR A 138 -1.28 11.63 4.15
N SER A 139 -2.41 11.04 3.76
CA SER A 139 -2.49 9.72 3.11
C SER A 139 -2.59 9.78 1.58
N ARG A 140 -2.37 10.95 0.96
CA ARG A 140 -2.35 11.16 -0.50
C ARG A 140 -0.94 11.45 -1.00
N GLN A 141 -0.32 10.59 -1.79
CA GLN A 141 0.96 10.92 -2.45
C GLN A 141 0.66 11.92 -3.56
N THR A 142 1.21 13.13 -3.48
CA THR A 142 0.92 14.23 -4.40
C THR A 142 2.18 14.72 -5.12
N ASP A 143 1.99 15.43 -6.23
CA ASP A 143 3.05 16.27 -6.79
C ASP A 143 3.53 17.27 -5.71
N PRO A 144 4.85 17.36 -5.44
CA PRO A 144 5.40 18.34 -4.50
C PRO A 144 5.12 19.80 -4.89
N ASN A 145 4.87 20.08 -6.17
CA ASN A 145 4.60 21.43 -6.67
C ASN A 145 3.10 21.75 -6.77
N ASP A 146 2.23 20.74 -6.72
CA ASP A 146 0.79 20.90 -6.82
C ASP A 146 0.04 19.79 -6.04
N ALA A 147 -0.45 20.12 -4.86
CA ALA A 147 -1.15 19.17 -3.99
C ALA A 147 -2.50 18.68 -4.58
N SER A 148 -3.03 19.30 -5.63
CA SER A 148 -4.22 18.81 -6.34
C SER A 148 -3.91 17.62 -7.24
N ASN A 149 -2.64 17.44 -7.61
CA ASN A 149 -2.16 16.32 -8.43
C ASN A 149 -1.84 15.12 -7.53
N VAL A 150 -2.87 14.39 -7.13
CA VAL A 150 -2.71 13.15 -6.34
C VAL A 150 -2.36 11.98 -7.26
N TYR A 151 -1.27 11.28 -6.97
CA TYR A 151 -0.83 10.07 -7.65
C TYR A 151 -1.35 8.79 -6.97
N ARG A 152 -1.27 8.70 -5.65
CA ARG A 152 -1.63 7.50 -4.86
C ARG A 152 -2.42 7.86 -3.61
N TRP A 153 -3.46 7.10 -3.31
CA TRP A 153 -4.28 7.20 -2.10
C TRP A 153 -3.99 5.97 -1.23
N MET A 154 -3.40 6.19 -0.07
CA MET A 154 -3.09 5.16 0.92
C MET A 154 -4.34 4.85 1.76
N LEU A 155 -4.48 3.60 2.22
CA LEU A 155 -5.56 3.19 3.11
C LEU A 155 -5.55 4.00 4.41
N ASP A 156 -6.64 4.64 4.78
CA ASP A 156 -6.81 5.33 6.06
C ASP A 156 -7.51 4.46 7.08
N GLN A 157 -8.52 3.71 6.65
CA GLN A 157 -9.40 3.02 7.58
C GLN A 157 -10.05 1.79 6.95
N VAL A 158 -10.16 0.72 7.74
CA VAL A 158 -11.02 -0.44 7.47
C VAL A 158 -12.11 -0.46 8.53
N THR A 159 -13.36 -0.68 8.13
CA THR A 159 -14.51 -0.77 9.03
C THR A 159 -15.36 -1.98 8.66
N ASP A 160 -15.54 -2.91 9.61
CA ASP A 160 -16.45 -4.04 9.40
C ASP A 160 -17.92 -3.64 9.63
N THR A 161 -18.83 -4.55 9.32
CA THR A 161 -20.28 -4.34 9.48
C THR A 161 -20.74 -4.24 10.95
N ASN A 162 -19.87 -4.61 11.90
CA ASN A 162 -20.08 -4.48 13.34
C ASN A 162 -19.53 -3.15 13.90
N GLY A 163 -18.98 -2.29 13.05
CA GLY A 163 -18.40 -1.00 13.41
C GLY A 163 -17.02 -1.09 14.06
N ASN A 164 -16.36 -2.26 14.02
CA ASN A 164 -14.96 -2.38 14.42
C ASN A 164 -14.08 -1.70 13.38
N THR A 165 -13.01 -1.03 13.81
CA THR A 165 -12.15 -0.28 12.91
C THR A 165 -10.66 -0.53 13.11
N VAL A 166 -9.93 -0.42 12.00
CA VAL A 166 -8.47 -0.32 11.92
C VAL A 166 -8.17 0.99 11.22
N ALA A 167 -7.38 1.86 11.84
CA ALA A 167 -7.02 3.18 11.33
C ALA A 167 -5.51 3.26 11.09
N TYR A 168 -5.12 3.78 9.93
CA TYR A 168 -3.74 3.90 9.47
C TYR A 168 -3.37 5.39 9.42
N SER A 169 -2.24 5.71 10.02
CA SER A 169 -1.70 7.06 10.06
C SER A 169 -0.38 7.13 9.31
N TYR A 170 -0.11 8.32 8.76
CA TYR A 170 1.04 8.58 7.92
C TYR A 170 1.76 9.85 8.34
N PHE A 171 3.07 9.87 8.08
CA PHE A 171 3.90 11.04 8.12
C PHE A 171 4.35 11.39 6.69
N LYS A 172 4.35 12.69 6.37
CA LYS A 172 4.89 13.20 5.11
C LYS A 172 6.18 13.95 5.35
N ASP A 173 7.21 13.63 4.56
CA ASP A 173 8.47 14.37 4.52
C ASP A 173 8.83 14.71 3.09
N ALA A 174 9.07 16.00 2.78
CA ALA A 174 9.46 16.45 1.44
C ALA A 174 8.64 15.82 0.29
N GLY A 175 7.33 15.62 0.51
CA GLY A 175 6.41 15.00 -0.45
C GLY A 175 6.28 13.48 -0.33
N GLN A 176 7.23 12.76 0.26
CA GLN A 176 7.18 11.30 0.43
C GLN A 176 6.31 10.92 1.64
N ILE A 177 5.42 9.93 1.44
CA ILE A 177 4.62 9.33 2.51
C ILE A 177 5.35 8.17 3.18
N TYR A 178 5.29 8.14 4.50
CA TYR A 178 5.74 7.06 5.36
C TYR A 178 4.59 6.61 6.28
N PRO A 179 4.30 5.31 6.41
CA PRO A 179 3.45 4.82 7.50
C PRO A 179 4.01 5.27 8.85
N SER A 180 3.14 5.70 9.77
CA SER A 180 3.55 6.15 11.10
C SER A 180 2.98 5.25 12.21
N SER A 181 1.69 4.95 12.16
CA SER A 181 1.08 4.00 13.09
C SER A 181 -0.18 3.37 12.52
N THR A 182 -0.57 2.25 13.11
CA THR A 182 -1.86 1.60 12.85
C THR A 182 -2.52 1.26 14.17
N VAL A 183 -3.69 1.83 14.42
CA VAL A 183 -4.49 1.61 15.64
C VAL A 183 -5.68 0.74 15.27
N TYR A 184 -5.94 -0.32 16.03
CA TYR A 184 -7.05 -1.23 15.78
C TYR A 184 -7.78 -1.59 17.07
N THR A 185 -8.88 -2.33 16.96
CA THR A 185 -9.85 -2.66 18.03
C THR A 185 -10.75 -1.52 18.50
N ALA A 186 -10.79 -0.42 17.75
CA ALA A 186 -11.81 0.61 17.95
C ALA A 186 -13.19 0.06 17.55
N ASN A 187 -14.26 0.59 18.16
CA ASN A 187 -15.64 0.25 17.82
C ASN A 187 -16.54 1.47 18.04
N GLY A 188 -17.06 2.06 16.97
CA GLY A 188 -17.83 3.31 17.04
C GLY A 188 -17.04 4.44 17.73
N VAL A 189 -17.49 4.84 18.92
CA VAL A 189 -16.82 5.88 19.74
C VAL A 189 -15.72 5.34 20.66
N ALA A 190 -15.62 4.02 20.83
CA ALA A 190 -14.58 3.40 21.63
C ALA A 190 -13.25 3.42 20.87
N ALA A 191 -12.22 4.02 21.47
CA ALA A 191 -10.88 4.04 20.90
C ALA A 191 -10.25 2.64 20.85
N GLY A 192 -9.38 2.43 19.86
CA GLY A 192 -8.58 1.23 19.76
C GLY A 192 -7.47 1.23 20.81
N ILE A 193 -7.20 0.06 21.39
CA ILE A 193 -6.20 -0.10 22.47
C ILE A 193 -4.89 -0.71 21.99
N PHE A 194 -4.89 -1.32 20.80
CA PHE A 194 -3.69 -1.87 20.19
C PHE A 194 -3.21 -0.96 19.08
N GLN A 195 -1.90 -0.76 19.05
CA GLN A 195 -1.21 0.10 18.11
C GLN A 195 0.06 -0.60 17.63
N VAL A 196 0.33 -0.47 16.34
CA VAL A 196 1.61 -0.82 15.72
C VAL A 196 2.27 0.48 15.29
N ASP A 197 3.51 0.70 15.71
CA ASP A 197 4.27 1.91 15.40
C ASP A 197 5.36 1.64 14.36
N PHE A 198 5.46 2.55 13.39
CA PHE A 198 6.51 2.57 12.38
C PHE A 198 7.56 3.61 12.77
N SER A 199 8.54 3.19 13.55
CA SER A 199 9.65 4.05 13.93
C SER A 199 10.62 4.26 12.76
N ARG A 200 10.99 5.51 12.51
CA ARG A 200 12.00 5.88 11.51
C ARG A 200 13.26 6.35 12.23
N ALA A 201 14.41 6.00 11.68
CA ALA A 201 15.70 6.49 12.14
C ALA A 201 16.40 7.24 11.01
N THR A 202 17.05 8.36 11.34
CA THR A 202 17.97 9.01 10.42
C THR A 202 19.25 8.18 10.36
N SER A 203 19.52 7.55 9.21
CA SER A 203 20.82 6.91 8.98
C SER A 203 21.81 7.94 8.42
N THR A 204 23.02 7.98 8.95
CA THR A 204 24.17 8.63 8.30
C THR A 204 24.83 7.73 7.25
N ASP A 205 24.51 6.43 7.24
CA ASP A 205 24.93 5.51 6.19
C ASP A 205 24.02 5.72 4.97
N LYS A 206 24.50 6.59 4.06
CA LYS A 206 24.10 6.53 2.67
C LYS A 206 24.65 5.21 2.14
N THR A 207 23.79 4.24 1.87
CA THR A 207 24.17 3.05 1.12
C THR A 207 24.84 3.50 -0.18
N MET A 208 26.17 3.33 -0.27
CA MET A 208 26.87 3.36 -1.53
C MET A 208 26.29 2.20 -2.33
N ALA A 209 25.64 2.48 -3.46
CA ALA A 209 25.48 1.47 -4.49
C ALA A 209 26.89 0.98 -4.82
N GLU A 210 27.18 -0.27 -4.49
CA GLU A 210 28.47 -0.89 -4.70
C GLU A 210 28.67 -1.00 -6.23
N THR A 211 29.30 0.00 -6.83
CA THR A 211 29.82 -0.10 -8.20
C THR A 211 30.92 -1.15 -8.14
N THR A 212 30.59 -2.40 -8.46
CA THR A 212 31.58 -3.46 -8.68
C THR A 212 32.48 -3.00 -9.83
N VAL A 213 33.68 -2.56 -9.49
CA VAL A 213 34.72 -2.33 -10.48
C VAL A 213 35.22 -3.70 -10.91
N MET A 214 34.88 -4.12 -12.13
CA MET A 214 35.47 -5.31 -12.73
C MET A 214 36.96 -5.03 -12.94
N GLU A 215 37.82 -5.58 -12.07
CA GLU A 215 39.25 -5.61 -12.30
C GLU A 215 39.54 -6.54 -13.49
N ASN A 216 40.05 -5.95 -14.58
CA ASN A 216 40.54 -6.69 -15.73
C ASN A 216 41.79 -7.49 -15.32
N TRP A 217 41.67 -8.81 -15.28
CA TRP A 217 42.84 -9.69 -15.24
C TRP A 217 43.63 -9.59 -16.56
N ARG A 218 44.94 -9.38 -16.44
CA ARG A 218 45.95 -9.76 -17.44
C ARG A 218 46.66 -11.01 -16.95
#